data_AF-A0A5T3MZD9-F1
#
_entry.id   AF-A0A5T3MZD9-F1
#
_cell.length_a   1.000
_cell.length_b   1.000
_cell.length_c   1.000
_cell.angle_alpha   90.00
_cell.angle_beta   90.00
_cell.angle_gamma   90.00
#
_symmetry.space_group_name_H-M   'P 1'
#
loop_
_entity.id
_entity.type
_entity.pdbx_description
1 polymer ?
#
loop_
_entity_poly.entity_id
_entity_poly.type
_entity_poly.pdbx_seq_one_letter_code
_entity_poly.pdbx_strand_id
1 'polypeptide(L)'
;MKLEELNEQLTKDLEVDQTKLSLELSKNPLLHARWLRVYNEARREIISLEAKKKKLLKDKIDYYSNRSDEFCPFEYSTSELKIVLNADSELLPVDTKIEYYTLIADFANKALDAVKGRGYAINNMVKLRELESGK
;
A
#
# COMPACT_ATOMS: atom_id res chain seq x y z
N MET A 1 -4.88 7.61 4.86
CA MET A 1 -3.77 6.95 5.59
C MET A 1 -2.52 7.73 5.28
N LYS A 2 -1.79 8.21 6.29
CA LYS A 2 -0.45 8.78 6.09
C LYS A 2 0.60 7.70 6.36
N LEU A 3 1.68 7.69 5.59
CA LEU A 3 2.72 6.67 5.70
C LEU A 3 3.45 6.78 7.05
N GLU A 4 3.61 7.98 7.59
CA GLU A 4 4.22 8.25 8.89
C GLU A 4 3.42 7.62 10.03
N GLU A 5 2.09 7.76 9.99
CA GLU A 5 1.19 7.16 10.98
C GLU A 5 1.26 5.63 10.96
N LEU A 6 1.35 5.04 9.75
CA LEU A 6 1.50 3.59 9.60
C LEU A 6 2.85 3.10 10.10
N ASN A 7 3.93 3.87 9.90
CA ASN A 7 5.25 3.56 10.46
C ASN A 7 5.22 3.55 11.99
N GLU A 8 4.70 4.61 12.62
CA GLU A 8 4.60 4.69 14.07
C GLU A 8 3.74 3.57 14.66
N GLN A 9 2.64 3.22 13.97
CA GLN A 9 1.79 2.12 14.37
C GLN A 9 2.53 0.78 14.30
N LEU A 10 3.26 0.51 13.22
CA LEU A 10 4.03 -0.72 13.09
C LEU A 10 5.11 -0.84 14.15
N THR A 11 5.84 0.25 14.44
CA THR A 11 6.85 0.25 15.50
C THR A 11 6.26 -0.19 16.83
N LYS A 12 5.11 0.37 17.22
CA LYS A 12 4.40 0.00 18.46
C LYS A 12 3.91 -1.44 18.44
N ASP A 13 3.41 -1.91 17.30
CA ASP A 13 2.92 -3.29 17.15
C ASP A 13 4.04 -4.34 17.28
N LEU A 14 5.27 -3.98 16.91
CA LEU A 14 6.42 -4.87 16.97
C LEU A 14 7.04 -4.98 18.37
N GLU A 15 6.70 -4.09 19.30
CA GLU A 15 7.13 -4.19 20.69
C GLU A 15 6.61 -5.48 21.33
N VAL A 16 7.46 -6.11 22.16
CA VAL A 16 7.16 -7.37 22.85
C VAL A 16 7.39 -7.18 24.34
N ASP A 17 6.31 -7.26 25.11
CA ASP A 17 6.38 -7.34 26.57
C ASP A 17 6.84 -8.75 26.99
N GLN A 18 8.11 -8.86 27.38
CA GLN A 18 8.71 -10.12 27.81
C GLN A 18 8.03 -10.70 29.07
N THR A 19 7.37 -9.90 29.90
CA THR A 19 6.69 -10.42 31.09
C THR A 19 5.41 -11.19 30.74
N LYS A 20 4.84 -10.97 29.54
CA LYS A 20 3.54 -11.49 29.12
C LYS A 20 3.59 -12.20 27.75
N LEU A 21 4.60 -13.04 27.53
CA LEU A 21 4.82 -13.72 26.24
C LEU A 21 3.59 -14.48 25.71
N SER A 22 2.82 -15.16 26.56
CA SER A 22 1.61 -15.91 26.13
C SER A 22 0.53 -14.98 25.58
N LEU A 23 0.37 -13.79 26.18
CA LEU A 23 -0.57 -12.78 25.70
C LEU A 23 -0.06 -12.15 24.40
N GLU A 24 1.24 -11.88 24.30
CA GLU A 24 1.82 -11.32 23.08
C GLU A 24 1.76 -12.28 21.89
N LEU A 25 1.85 -13.59 22.16
CA LEU A 25 1.65 -14.63 21.15
C LEU A 25 0.20 -14.69 20.67
N SER A 26 -0.78 -14.61 21.58
CA SER A 26 -2.21 -14.64 21.21
C SER A 26 -2.65 -13.38 20.47
N LYS A 27 -2.02 -12.23 20.72
CA LYS A 27 -2.24 -10.99 19.96
C LYS A 27 -1.66 -11.03 18.55
N ASN A 28 -0.60 -11.80 18.29
CA ASN A 28 0.13 -11.75 17.02
C ASN A 28 -0.75 -12.01 15.77
N PRO A 29 -1.67 -13.00 15.75
CA PRO A 29 -2.61 -13.18 14.64
C PRO A 29 -3.56 -12.00 14.44
N LEU A 30 -3.95 -11.31 15.52
CA LEU A 30 -4.81 -10.12 15.44
C LEU A 30 -4.08 -8.95 14.78
N LEU A 31 -2.79 -8.75 15.11
CA LEU A 31 -1.94 -7.77 14.45
C LEU A 31 -1.82 -8.09 12.95
N HIS A 32 -1.60 -9.37 12.60
CA HIS A 32 -1.52 -9.81 11.21
C HIS A 32 -2.83 -9.53 10.46
N ALA A 33 -3.99 -9.86 11.04
CA ALA A 33 -5.29 -9.58 10.44
C ALA A 33 -5.52 -8.09 10.20
N ARG A 34 -5.08 -7.23 11.12
CA ARG A 34 -5.18 -5.77 10.96
C ARG A 34 -4.33 -5.25 9.80
N TRP A 35 -3.07 -5.69 9.69
CA TRP A 35 -2.19 -5.31 8.57
C TRP A 35 -2.69 -5.86 7.22
N LEU A 36 -3.31 -7.04 7.23
CA LEU A 36 -3.94 -7.62 6.04
C LEU A 36 -5.13 -6.76 5.58
N ARG A 37 -5.89 -6.18 6.51
CA ARG A 37 -6.96 -5.22 6.18
C ARG A 37 -6.40 -3.97 5.51
N VAL A 38 -5.32 -3.39 6.05
CA VAL A 38 -4.65 -2.21 5.44
C VAL A 38 -4.20 -2.53 4.01
N TYR A 39 -3.56 -3.68 3.81
CA TYR A 39 -3.15 -4.15 2.49
C TYR A 39 -4.32 -4.26 1.52
N ASN A 40 -5.39 -4.94 1.93
CA ASN A 40 -6.57 -5.16 1.08
C ASN A 40 -7.29 -3.84 0.74
N GLU A 41 -7.40 -2.93 1.70
CA GLU A 41 -7.98 -1.60 1.48
C GLU A 41 -7.15 -0.80 0.47
N ALA A 42 -5.82 -0.76 0.64
CA ALA A 42 -4.93 -0.08 -0.31
C ALA A 42 -5.07 -0.65 -1.73
N ARG A 43 -5.09 -1.98 -1.89
CA ARG A 43 -5.32 -2.60 -3.20
C ARG A 43 -6.68 -2.29 -3.80
N ARG A 44 -7.73 -2.26 -2.98
CA ARG A 44 -9.08 -1.91 -3.45
C ARG A 44 -9.08 -0.49 -4.03
N GLU A 45 -8.42 0.46 -3.36
CA GLU A 45 -8.29 1.82 -3.86
C GLU A 45 -7.49 1.87 -5.18
N ILE A 46 -6.40 1.12 -5.31
CA ILE A 46 -5.64 1.00 -6.57
C ILE A 46 -6.55 0.53 -7.70
N ILE A 47 -7.30 -0.56 -7.52
CA ILE A 47 -8.20 -1.11 -8.55
C ILE A 47 -9.25 -0.07 -8.99
N SER A 48 -9.81 0.66 -8.03
CA SER A 48 -10.79 1.72 -8.30
C SER A 48 -10.16 2.88 -9.10
N LEU A 49 -8.97 3.32 -8.71
CA LEU A 49 -8.24 4.39 -9.39
C LEU A 49 -7.79 3.98 -10.79
N GLU A 50 -7.34 2.74 -11.00
CA GLU A 50 -6.99 2.21 -12.32
C GLU A 50 -8.20 2.18 -13.26
N ALA A 51 -9.37 1.78 -12.77
CA ALA A 51 -10.61 1.82 -13.55
C ALA A 51 -10.95 3.27 -13.95
N LYS A 52 -10.81 4.21 -13.01
CA LYS A 52 -11.00 5.64 -13.28
C LYS A 52 -9.99 6.17 -14.30
N LYS A 53 -8.71 5.83 -14.15
CA LYS A 53 -7.63 6.22 -15.08
C LYS A 53 -7.92 5.73 -16.48
N LYS A 54 -8.34 4.48 -16.66
CA LYS A 54 -8.65 3.92 -17.99
C LYS A 54 -9.74 4.70 -18.72
N LYS A 55 -10.80 5.08 -18.00
CA LYS A 55 -11.87 5.91 -18.57
C LYS A 55 -11.34 7.30 -18.95
N LEU A 56 -10.67 7.96 -18.01
CA LEU A 56 -10.17 9.32 -18.20
C LEU A 56 -9.10 9.39 -19.32
N LEU A 57 -8.24 8.38 -19.41
CA LEU A 57 -7.23 8.28 -20.47
C LEU A 57 -7.88 8.21 -21.85
N LYS A 58 -8.98 7.46 -21.99
CA LYS A 58 -9.73 7.42 -23.25
C LYS A 58 -10.28 8.81 -23.58
N ASP A 59 -10.95 9.44 -22.62
CA ASP A 59 -11.56 10.76 -22.81
C ASP A 59 -10.49 11.82 -23.19
N LYS A 60 -9.30 11.77 -22.57
CA LYS A 60 -8.18 12.66 -22.91
C LYS A 60 -7.53 12.35 -24.25
N ILE A 61 -7.39 11.08 -24.63
CA ILE A 61 -6.92 10.72 -25.98
C ILE A 61 -7.85 11.27 -27.05
N ASP A 62 -9.16 11.15 -26.85
CA ASP A 62 -10.16 11.68 -27.77
C ASP A 62 -10.08 13.21 -27.84
N TYR A 63 -9.85 13.90 -26.71
CA TYR A 63 -9.61 15.35 -26.68
C TYR A 63 -8.36 15.79 -27.44
N TYR A 64 -7.19 15.26 -27.10
CA TYR A 64 -5.92 15.66 -27.74
C TYR A 64 -5.81 15.21 -29.20
N SER A 65 -6.66 14.28 -29.63
CA SER A 65 -6.76 13.84 -31.03
C SER A 65 -7.89 14.55 -31.81
N ASN A 66 -8.54 15.56 -31.22
CA ASN A 66 -9.68 16.29 -31.79
C ASN A 66 -10.85 15.39 -32.24
N ARG A 67 -11.12 14.33 -31.46
CA ARG A 67 -12.26 13.40 -31.62
C ARG A 67 -13.37 13.62 -30.60
N SER A 68 -13.17 14.53 -29.64
CA SER A 68 -14.19 14.96 -28.69
C SER A 68 -14.98 16.17 -29.21
N ASP A 69 -16.08 16.48 -28.52
CA ASP A 69 -16.86 17.70 -28.77
C ASP A 69 -16.07 18.98 -28.41
N GLU A 70 -15.13 18.89 -27.47
CA GLU A 70 -14.20 19.96 -27.12
C GLU A 70 -12.98 19.96 -28.06
N PHE A 71 -12.48 21.15 -28.41
CA PHE A 71 -11.38 21.33 -29.34
C PHE A 71 -10.05 21.56 -28.61
N CYS A 72 -9.01 20.82 -29.00
CA CYS A 72 -7.65 21.08 -28.57
C CYS A 72 -6.98 22.08 -29.54
N PRO A 73 -6.52 23.25 -29.07
CA PRO A 73 -5.92 24.27 -29.94
C PRO A 73 -4.54 23.89 -30.49
N PHE A 74 -3.94 22.80 -30.01
CA PHE A 74 -2.63 22.31 -30.42
C PHE A 74 -2.75 20.94 -31.07
N GLU A 75 -2.02 20.73 -32.17
CA GLU A 75 -1.89 19.42 -32.79
C GLU A 75 -0.64 18.73 -32.25
N TYR A 76 -0.82 17.61 -31.55
CA TYR A 76 0.27 16.80 -31.04
C TYR A 76 0.55 15.62 -31.97
N SER A 77 1.83 15.35 -32.24
CA SER A 77 2.24 14.10 -32.87
C SER A 77 1.97 12.90 -31.96
N THR A 78 1.91 11.70 -32.54
CA THR A 78 1.76 10.44 -31.77
C THR A 78 2.88 10.21 -30.76
N SER A 79 4.08 10.73 -31.01
CA SER A 79 5.20 10.74 -30.05
C SER A 79 4.96 11.70 -28.90
N GLU A 80 4.43 12.90 -29.16
CA GLU A 80 4.18 13.94 -28.14
C GLU A 80 2.97 13.61 -27.27
N LEU A 81 1.95 12.94 -27.84
CA LEU A 81 0.75 12.54 -27.10
C LEU A 81 1.05 11.76 -25.82
N LYS A 82 2.09 10.92 -25.81
CA LYS A 82 2.49 10.20 -24.58
C LYS A 82 2.96 11.15 -23.48
N ILE A 83 3.73 12.17 -23.84
CA ILE A 83 4.27 13.16 -22.90
C ILE A 83 3.11 14.03 -22.39
N VAL A 84 2.24 14.47 -23.28
CA VAL A 84 1.09 15.32 -22.94
C VAL A 84 0.11 14.60 -22.02
N LEU A 85 -0.25 13.34 -22.32
CA LEU A 85 -1.16 12.55 -21.48
C LEU A 85 -0.57 12.28 -20.09
N ASN A 86 0.73 12.04 -19.98
CA ASN A 86 1.38 11.84 -18.69
C ASN A 86 1.42 13.12 -17.84
N ALA A 87 1.41 14.29 -18.48
CA ALA A 87 1.42 15.60 -17.82
C ALA A 87 0.01 16.22 -17.68
N ASP A 88 -1.03 15.56 -18.19
CA ASP A 88 -2.39 16.07 -18.18
C ASP A 88 -2.88 16.30 -16.74
N SER A 89 -3.52 17.45 -16.51
CA SER A 89 -3.92 17.91 -15.18
C SER A 89 -4.94 17.02 -14.48
N GLU A 90 -5.65 16.16 -15.22
CA GLU A 90 -6.61 15.22 -14.64
C GLU A 90 -6.04 13.79 -14.53
N LEU A 91 -5.17 13.38 -15.45
CA LEU A 91 -4.48 12.08 -15.38
C LEU A 91 -3.42 12.06 -14.29
N LEU A 92 -2.56 13.08 -14.24
CA LEU A 92 -1.41 13.10 -13.34
C LEU A 92 -1.80 12.91 -11.86
N PRO A 93 -2.84 13.59 -11.32
CA PRO A 93 -3.25 13.37 -9.93
C PRO A 93 -3.82 11.97 -9.66
N VAL A 94 -4.42 11.32 -10.66
CA VAL A 94 -4.90 9.93 -10.52
C VAL A 94 -3.71 8.99 -10.44
N ASP A 95 -2.70 9.20 -11.28
CA ASP A 95 -1.47 8.41 -11.27
C ASP A 95 -0.67 8.55 -9.99
N THR A 96 -0.48 9.78 -9.52
CA THR A 96 0.17 10.03 -8.22
C THR A 96 -0.57 9.33 -7.08
N LYS A 97 -1.90 9.27 -7.12
CA LYS A 97 -2.69 8.54 -6.12
C LYS A 97 -2.50 7.02 -6.23
N ILE A 98 -2.46 6.47 -7.44
CA ILE A 98 -2.19 5.04 -7.65
C ILE A 98 -0.83 4.69 -7.04
N GLU A 99 0.22 5.45 -7.36
CA GLU A 99 1.57 5.24 -6.82
C GLU A 99 1.59 5.34 -5.29
N TYR A 100 0.88 6.30 -4.72
CA TYR A 100 0.78 6.45 -3.27
C TYR A 100 0.13 5.23 -2.59
N TYR A 101 -0.98 4.71 -3.13
CA TYR A 101 -1.60 3.52 -2.57
C TYR A 101 -0.79 2.24 -2.82
N THR A 102 -0.03 2.17 -3.92
CA THR A 102 0.95 1.10 -4.15
C THR A 102 2.01 1.11 -3.06
N LEU A 103 2.55 2.28 -2.72
CA LEU A 103 3.51 2.42 -1.61
C LEU A 103 2.91 1.94 -0.28
N ILE A 104 1.65 2.26 0.01
CA ILE A 104 0.95 1.76 1.21
C ILE A 104 0.77 0.24 1.17
N ALA A 105 0.38 -0.32 0.03
CA ALA A 105 0.20 -1.76 -0.11
C ALA A 105 1.53 -2.52 0.10
N ASP A 106 2.62 -2.02 -0.49
CA ASP A 106 3.95 -2.59 -0.32
C ASP A 106 4.45 -2.48 1.13
N PHE A 107 4.18 -1.35 1.77
CA PHE A 107 4.45 -1.16 3.19
C PHE A 107 3.69 -2.17 4.06
N ALA A 108 2.38 -2.29 3.85
CA ALA A 108 1.54 -3.22 4.59
C ALA A 108 1.96 -4.69 4.37
N ASN A 109 2.44 -5.02 3.16
CA ASN A 109 2.99 -6.35 2.88
C ASN A 109 4.26 -6.63 3.70
N LYS A 110 5.20 -5.67 3.75
CA LYS A 110 6.40 -5.77 4.62
C LYS A 110 6.03 -5.83 6.10
N ALA A 111 4.99 -5.12 6.51
CA ALA A 111 4.47 -5.17 7.88
C ALA A 111 3.93 -6.56 8.24
N LEU A 112 3.23 -7.25 7.32
CA LEU A 112 2.80 -8.64 7.52
C LEU A 112 3.98 -9.58 7.75
N ASP A 113 5.04 -9.44 6.96
CA ASP A 113 6.28 -10.22 7.14
C ASP A 113 6.95 -9.92 8.48
N ALA A 114 6.99 -8.65 8.90
CA ALA A 114 7.53 -8.25 10.20
C ALA A 114 6.72 -8.86 11.36
N VAL A 115 5.39 -8.84 11.30
CA VAL A 115 4.51 -9.45 12.30
C VAL A 115 4.64 -10.98 12.31
N LYS A 116 4.86 -11.61 11.15
CA LYS A 116 5.18 -13.03 11.07
C LYS A 116 6.52 -13.32 11.77
N GLY A 117 7.55 -12.50 11.50
CA GLY A 117 8.85 -12.54 12.17
C GLY A 117 8.74 -12.40 13.69
N ARG A 118 7.91 -11.47 14.16
CA ARG A 118 7.60 -11.26 15.59
C ARG A 118 7.06 -12.53 16.24
N GLY A 119 6.15 -13.24 15.59
CA GLY A 119 5.62 -14.52 16.08
C GLY A 119 6.70 -15.59 16.29
N TYR A 120 7.64 -15.70 15.35
CA TYR A 120 8.78 -16.60 15.51
C TYR A 120 9.72 -16.15 16.65
N ALA A 121 9.97 -14.86 16.78
CA ALA A 121 10.80 -14.32 17.86
C ALA A 121 10.22 -14.64 19.24
N ILE A 122 8.91 -14.46 19.43
CA ILE A 122 8.22 -14.79 20.70
C ILE A 122 8.35 -16.28 21.01
N ASN A 123 8.13 -17.16 20.02
CA ASN A 123 8.31 -18.60 20.22
C ASN A 123 9.74 -18.97 20.61
N ASN A 124 10.74 -18.31 20.03
CA ASN A 124 12.14 -18.53 20.40
C ASN A 124 12.44 -18.03 21.83
N MET A 125 11.86 -16.91 22.25
CA MET A 125 11.97 -16.42 23.64
C MET A 125 11.37 -17.42 24.64
N VAL A 126 10.24 -18.04 24.31
CA VAL A 126 9.64 -19.09 25.17
C VAL A 126 10.58 -20.29 25.29
N LYS A 127 11.14 -20.77 24.17
CA LYS A 127 12.11 -21.89 24.18
C LYS A 127 13.36 -21.57 24.99
N LEU A 128 13.89 -20.35 24.89
CA LEU A 128 15.05 -19.94 25.69
C LEU A 128 14.76 -20.00 27.19
N ARG A 129 13.56 -19.58 27.63
CA ARG A 129 13.15 -19.70 29.04
C ARG A 129 12.99 -21.13 29.50
N GLU A 130 12.51 -22.02 28.63
CA GLU A 130 12.41 -23.46 28.94
C GLU A 130 13.81 -24.04 29.18
N LEU A 131 14.77 -23.74 28.28
CA LEU A 131 16.17 -24.16 28.40
C LEU A 131 16.85 -23.62 29.66
N GLU A 132 16.67 -22.33 29.96
CA GLU A 132 17.21 -21.69 31.17
C GLU A 132 16.63 -22.29 32.47
N SER A 133 15.39 -22.79 32.41
CA SER A 133 14.74 -23.44 33.55
C SER A 133 15.21 -24.89 33.77
N GLY A 134 16.17 -25.38 32.97
CA GLY A 134 16.72 -26.73 33.08
C GLY A 134 15.78 -27.83 32.59
N LYS A 135 14.81 -27.49 31.74
CA LYS A 135 13.95 -28.45 31.03
C LYS A 135 14.42 -28.64 29.59
#